data_AF-A0A3B8J6Q6-F1
#
_entry.id   AF-A0A3B8J6Q6-F1
#
_cell.length_a   1.000
_cell.length_b   1.000
_cell.length_c   1.000
_cell.angle_alpha   90.00
_cell.angle_beta   90.00
_cell.angle_gamma   90.00
#
_symmetry.space_group_name_H-M   'P 1'
#
loop_
_entity.id
_entity.type
_entity.pdbx_description
1 polymer ?
#
loop_
_entity_poly.entity_id
_entity_poly.type
_entity_poly.pdbx_seq_one_letter_code
_entity_poly.pdbx_strand_id
1 'polypeptide(L)'
;MIVAGEKKFGTAMFGFKRSDVNAYIERIIREFDQRLKEKDDENAMLKFQIKELTAKYERLSQEAEHLIKDKEKIAGVLMQAQEKAEAMMEEARNHAVEEKARLDKLLESEKEKIVDIKRELKSLKSQITGILSRYQQEISETITNIEKKEQYYTTEETPNENESQDSTENENQTVPEDENMEIIDDETQAE
;
A
#
# COMPACT_ATOMS: atom_id res chain seq x y z
N MET A 1 72.30 -44.90 -2.65
CA MET A 1 73.72 -44.53 -2.80
C MET A 1 74.52 -45.81 -3.01
N ILE A 2 74.88 -46.16 -4.26
CA ILE A 2 75.78 -47.29 -4.52
C ILE A 2 77.18 -46.74 -4.40
N VAL A 3 77.86 -47.06 -3.29
CA VAL A 3 79.26 -46.70 -3.09
C VAL A 3 80.08 -47.50 -4.11
N ALA A 4 80.68 -46.79 -5.07
CA ALA A 4 81.61 -47.35 -6.02
C ALA A 4 82.94 -47.63 -5.30
N GLY A 5 83.30 -48.90 -5.08
CA GLY A 5 84.63 -49.26 -4.57
C GLY A 5 84.77 -50.55 -3.77
N GLU A 6 83.69 -51.14 -3.24
CA GLU A 6 83.82 -52.40 -2.48
C GLU A 6 83.91 -53.63 -3.40
N LYS A 7 84.98 -54.43 -3.25
CA LYS A 7 85.16 -55.70 -3.97
C LYS A 7 84.01 -56.65 -3.64
N LYS A 8 83.07 -56.82 -4.58
CA LYS A 8 81.84 -57.60 -4.37
C LYS A 8 82.03 -59.12 -4.43
N PHE A 9 83.25 -59.58 -4.70
CA PHE A 9 83.58 -60.99 -4.91
C PHE A 9 84.97 -61.31 -4.34
N GLY A 10 85.12 -62.48 -3.70
CA GLY A 10 86.42 -63.02 -3.34
C GLY A 10 87.23 -63.42 -4.58
N THR A 11 88.53 -63.11 -4.60
CA THR A 11 89.42 -63.48 -5.72
C THR A 11 89.92 -64.91 -5.55
N ALA A 12 89.81 -65.73 -6.60
CA ALA A 12 90.44 -67.04 -6.70
C ALA A 12 91.72 -66.94 -7.55
N MET A 13 92.56 -67.99 -7.56
CA MET A 13 93.79 -68.07 -8.39
C MET A 13 93.55 -67.81 -9.89
N PHE A 14 92.29 -67.88 -10.34
CA PHE A 14 91.85 -67.37 -11.65
C PHE A 14 90.41 -66.81 -11.51
N GLY A 15 90.26 -65.48 -11.52
CA GLY A 15 88.94 -64.82 -11.52
C GLY A 15 88.21 -64.73 -10.15
N PHE A 16 86.89 -64.60 -10.20
CA PHE A 16 86.02 -64.44 -9.02
C PHE A 16 85.47 -65.79 -8.52
N LYS A 17 85.28 -65.91 -7.19
CA LYS A 17 84.64 -67.10 -6.60
C LYS A 17 83.22 -67.26 -7.12
N ARG A 18 82.94 -68.40 -7.77
CA ARG A 18 81.64 -68.75 -8.35
C ARG A 18 80.49 -68.67 -7.34
N SER A 19 80.74 -69.01 -6.07
CA SER A 19 79.77 -68.88 -4.97
C SER A 19 79.31 -67.44 -4.76
N ASP A 20 80.26 -66.51 -4.76
CA ASP A 20 80.02 -65.09 -4.47
C ASP A 20 79.31 -64.43 -5.66
N VAL A 21 79.67 -64.83 -6.89
CA VAL A 21 78.99 -64.41 -8.11
C VAL A 21 77.55 -64.91 -8.16
N ASN A 22 77.30 -66.19 -7.86
CA ASN A 22 75.94 -66.72 -7.82
C ASN A 22 75.09 -66.05 -6.73
N ALA A 23 75.63 -65.86 -5.52
CA ALA A 23 74.91 -65.20 -4.44
C ALA A 23 74.59 -63.74 -4.77
N TYR A 24 75.49 -63.04 -5.45
CA TYR A 24 75.26 -61.68 -5.91
C TYR A 24 74.19 -61.60 -7.00
N ILE A 25 74.24 -62.50 -7.99
CA ILE A 25 73.23 -62.59 -9.05
C ILE A 25 71.86 -62.87 -8.44
N GLU A 26 71.76 -63.85 -7.53
CA GLU A 26 70.50 -64.18 -6.87
C GLU A 26 69.95 -63.02 -6.05
N ARG A 27 70.81 -62.31 -5.31
CA ARG A 27 70.41 -61.11 -4.57
C ARG A 27 69.90 -60.00 -5.49
N ILE A 28 70.56 -59.78 -6.63
CA ILE A 28 70.14 -58.78 -7.62
C ILE A 28 68.79 -59.14 -8.22
N ILE A 29 68.58 -60.41 -8.60
CA ILE A 29 67.30 -60.87 -9.14
C ILE A 29 66.19 -60.63 -8.13
N ARG A 30 66.40 -61.01 -6.86
CA ARG A 30 65.43 -60.74 -5.78
C ARG A 30 65.16 -59.25 -5.57
N GLU A 31 66.19 -58.40 -5.62
CA GLU A 31 66.01 -56.95 -5.50
C GLU A 31 65.23 -56.36 -6.68
N PHE A 32 65.48 -56.84 -7.90
CA PHE A 32 64.72 -56.43 -9.08
C PHE A 32 63.27 -56.89 -9.01
N ASP A 33 63.02 -58.16 -8.65
CA ASP A 33 61.66 -58.69 -8.50
C ASP A 33 60.88 -57.94 -7.43
N GLN A 34 61.53 -57.61 -6.31
CA GLN A 34 60.92 -56.80 -5.26
C GLN A 34 60.57 -55.40 -5.77
N ARG A 35 61.50 -54.70 -6.41
CA ARG A 35 61.24 -53.35 -6.96
C ARG A 35 60.17 -53.37 -8.05
N LEU A 36 60.14 -54.42 -8.87
CA LEU A 36 59.13 -54.59 -9.91
C LEU A 36 57.75 -54.72 -9.27
N LYS A 37 57.63 -55.57 -8.24
CA LYS A 37 56.39 -55.73 -7.47
C LYS A 37 55.95 -54.43 -6.80
N GLU A 38 56.86 -53.71 -6.13
CA GLU A 38 56.56 -52.42 -5.50
C GLU A 38 56.03 -51.40 -6.52
N LYS A 39 56.61 -51.37 -7.74
CA LYS A 39 56.15 -50.49 -8.82
C LYS A 39 54.82 -50.93 -9.41
N ASP A 40 54.56 -52.23 -9.51
CA ASP A 40 53.27 -52.75 -9.95
C ASP A 40 52.15 -52.44 -8.95
N ASP A 41 52.43 -52.57 -7.64
CA ASP A 41 51.51 -52.21 -6.56
C ASP A 41 51.22 -50.69 -6.56
N GLU A 42 52.25 -49.85 -6.73
CA GLU A 42 52.10 -48.40 -6.87
C GLU A 42 51.25 -48.04 -8.11
N ASN A 43 51.50 -48.69 -9.25
CA ASN A 43 50.75 -48.48 -10.48
C ASN A 43 49.27 -48.90 -10.32
N ALA A 44 49.01 -50.01 -9.63
CA ALA A 44 47.65 -50.44 -9.31
C ALA A 44 46.93 -49.42 -8.42
N MET A 45 47.62 -48.89 -7.40
CA MET A 45 47.06 -47.85 -6.52
C MET A 45 46.77 -46.55 -7.28
N LEU A 46 47.70 -46.09 -8.12
CA LEU A 46 47.51 -44.88 -8.93
C LEU A 46 46.34 -45.04 -9.90
N LYS A 47 46.19 -46.20 -10.54
CA LYS A 47 45.04 -46.49 -11.40
C LYS A 47 43.72 -46.47 -10.61
N PHE A 48 43.71 -46.97 -9.38
CA PHE A 48 42.54 -46.90 -8.52
C PHE A 48 42.18 -45.45 -8.17
N GLN A 49 43.17 -44.65 -7.74
CA GLN A 49 42.96 -43.24 -7.42
C GLN A 49 42.46 -42.43 -8.62
N ILE A 50 43.02 -42.66 -9.81
CA ILE A 50 42.56 -42.01 -11.04
C ILE A 50 41.07 -42.33 -11.29
N LYS A 51 40.68 -43.61 -11.22
CA LYS A 51 39.27 -44.00 -11.40
C LYS A 51 38.35 -43.33 -10.38
N GLU A 52 38.76 -43.30 -9.12
CA GLU A 52 37.98 -42.66 -8.05
C GLU A 52 37.85 -41.15 -8.28
N LEU A 53 38.93 -40.46 -8.64
CA LEU A 53 38.92 -39.03 -8.93
C LEU A 53 38.09 -38.70 -10.17
N THR A 54 38.16 -39.51 -11.22
CA THR A 54 37.32 -39.36 -12.41
C THR A 54 35.83 -39.50 -12.03
N ALA A 55 35.46 -40.52 -11.27
CA ALA A 55 34.07 -40.70 -10.82
C ALA A 55 33.58 -39.53 -9.95
N LYS A 56 34.42 -39.00 -9.06
CA LYS A 56 34.12 -37.81 -8.26
C LYS A 56 33.94 -36.57 -9.13
N TYR A 57 34.81 -36.39 -10.12
CA TYR A 57 34.74 -35.27 -11.05
C TYR A 57 33.46 -35.31 -11.88
N GLU A 58 33.12 -36.46 -12.46
CA GLU A 58 31.90 -36.63 -13.25
C GLU A 58 30.65 -36.34 -12.42
N ARG A 59 30.60 -36.83 -11.19
CA ARG A 59 29.52 -36.54 -10.26
C ARG A 59 29.39 -35.04 -9.97
N LEU A 60 30.49 -34.38 -9.60
CA LEU A 60 30.48 -32.94 -9.30
C LEU A 60 30.10 -32.11 -10.54
N SER A 61 30.54 -32.51 -11.73
CA SER A 61 30.16 -31.87 -12.99
C SER A 61 28.66 -31.96 -13.23
N GLN A 62 28.06 -33.14 -13.03
CA GLN A 62 26.61 -33.34 -13.17
C GLN A 62 25.82 -32.54 -12.14
N GLU A 63 26.26 -32.52 -10.87
CA GLU A 63 25.63 -31.72 -9.81
C GLU A 63 25.70 -30.21 -10.13
N ALA A 64 26.82 -29.73 -10.66
CA ALA A 64 26.99 -28.34 -11.07
C ALA A 64 26.06 -27.97 -12.24
N GLU A 65 25.94 -28.83 -13.26
CA GLU A 65 25.00 -28.62 -14.36
C GLU A 65 23.54 -28.57 -13.90
N HIS A 66 23.15 -29.47 -12.99
CA HIS A 66 21.81 -29.45 -12.40
C HIS A 66 21.54 -28.15 -11.64
N LEU A 67 22.51 -27.70 -10.85
CA LEU A 67 22.41 -26.48 -10.07
C LEU A 67 22.30 -25.23 -10.96
N ILE A 68 23.00 -25.20 -12.10
CA ILE A 68 22.86 -24.13 -13.09
C ILE A 68 21.45 -24.12 -13.68
N LYS A 69 20.93 -25.27 -14.11
CA LYS A 69 19.56 -25.39 -14.64
C LYS A 69 18.50 -24.95 -13.63
N ASP A 70 18.65 -25.34 -12.37
CA ASP A 70 17.73 -24.92 -11.30
C ASP A 70 17.79 -23.41 -11.09
N LYS A 71 18.99 -22.81 -11.08
CA LYS A 71 19.15 -21.36 -10.97
C LYS A 71 18.49 -20.62 -12.13
N GLU A 72 18.67 -21.09 -13.36
CA GLU A 72 18.03 -20.51 -14.54
C GLU A 72 16.50 -20.59 -14.44
N LYS A 73 15.97 -21.74 -14.01
CA LYS A 73 14.52 -21.92 -13.81
C LYS A 73 13.97 -20.99 -12.72
N ILE A 74 14.66 -20.89 -11.58
CA ILE A 74 14.27 -20.00 -10.48
C ILE A 74 14.30 -18.54 -10.95
N ALA A 75 15.37 -18.13 -11.63
CA ALA A 75 15.48 -16.78 -12.18
C ALA A 75 14.33 -16.48 -13.16
N GLY A 76 13.98 -17.41 -14.04
CA GLY A 76 12.84 -17.27 -14.95
C GLY A 76 11.51 -17.08 -14.22
N VAL A 77 11.26 -17.87 -13.17
CA VAL A 77 10.05 -17.72 -12.33
C VAL A 77 10.04 -16.37 -11.60
N LEU A 78 11.18 -15.92 -11.08
CA LEU A 78 11.29 -14.62 -10.40
C LEU A 78 11.01 -13.46 -11.35
N MET A 79 11.53 -13.51 -12.57
CA MET A 79 11.25 -12.50 -13.60
C MET A 79 9.76 -12.45 -13.94
N GLN A 80 9.12 -13.60 -14.15
CA GLN A 80 7.68 -13.67 -14.43
C GLN A 80 6.83 -13.16 -13.26
N ALA A 81 7.24 -13.49 -12.03
CA ALA A 81 6.56 -13.00 -10.84
C ALA A 81 6.66 -11.48 -10.71
N GLN A 82 7.84 -10.92 -10.99
CA GLN A 82 8.07 -9.48 -11.00
C GLN A 82 7.23 -8.78 -12.07
N GLU A 83 7.27 -9.25 -13.32
CA GLU A 83 6.49 -8.68 -14.42
C GLU A 83 4.99 -8.70 -14.11
N LYS A 84 4.48 -9.81 -13.56
CA LYS A 84 3.07 -9.92 -13.17
C LYS A 84 2.71 -9.00 -12.00
N ALA A 85 3.60 -8.84 -11.03
CA ALA A 85 3.38 -7.93 -9.91
C ALA A 85 3.36 -6.47 -10.38
N GLU A 86 4.27 -6.07 -11.26
CA GLU A 86 4.30 -4.74 -11.88
C GLU A 86 3.02 -4.47 -12.67
N ALA A 87 2.59 -5.42 -13.51
CA ALA A 87 1.34 -5.31 -14.26
C ALA A 87 0.12 -5.15 -13.34
N MET A 88 0.05 -5.92 -12.25
CA MET A 88 -1.03 -5.83 -11.27
C MET A 88 -1.04 -4.49 -10.54
N MET A 89 0.14 -3.95 -10.17
CA MET A 89 0.24 -2.64 -9.53
C MET A 89 -0.19 -1.52 -10.48
N GLU A 90 0.20 -1.60 -11.75
CA GLU A 90 -0.18 -0.62 -12.77
C GLU A 90 -1.69 -0.66 -13.04
N GLU A 91 -2.26 -1.86 -13.17
CA GLU A 91 -3.72 -2.07 -13.32
C GLU A 91 -4.48 -1.52 -12.11
N ALA A 92 -4.04 -1.82 -10.88
CA ALA A 92 -4.66 -1.30 -9.66
C ALA A 92 -4.58 0.24 -9.59
N ARG A 93 -3.45 0.83 -10.00
CA ARG A 93 -3.28 2.29 -10.05
C ARG A 93 -4.24 2.91 -11.05
N ASN A 94 -4.36 2.33 -12.25
CA ASN A 94 -5.26 2.83 -13.29
C ASN A 94 -6.72 2.73 -12.86
N HIS A 95 -7.14 1.58 -12.30
CA HIS A 95 -8.48 1.43 -11.73
C HIS A 95 -8.78 2.43 -10.62
N ALA A 96 -7.83 2.70 -9.72
CA ALA A 96 -8.02 3.69 -8.66
C ALA A 96 -8.20 5.11 -9.22
N VAL A 97 -7.44 5.48 -10.26
CA VAL A 97 -7.55 6.78 -10.93
C VAL A 97 -8.89 6.90 -11.65
N GLU A 98 -9.31 5.88 -12.39
CA GLU A 98 -10.59 5.85 -13.10
C GLU A 98 -11.77 5.93 -12.12
N GLU A 99 -11.74 5.15 -11.04
CA GLU A 99 -12.81 5.13 -10.06
C GLU A 99 -12.89 6.46 -9.31
N LYS A 100 -11.74 7.06 -8.96
CA LYS A 100 -11.72 8.41 -8.40
C LYS A 100 -12.36 9.42 -9.34
N ALA A 101 -12.00 9.42 -10.62
CA ALA A 101 -12.57 10.33 -11.61
C ALA A 101 -14.09 10.10 -11.78
N ARG A 102 -14.54 8.85 -11.73
CA ARG A 102 -15.97 8.48 -11.76
C ARG A 102 -16.71 9.04 -10.55
N LEU A 103 -16.16 8.87 -9.35
CA LEU A 103 -16.73 9.37 -8.10
C LEU A 103 -16.76 10.90 -8.06
N ASP A 104 -15.70 11.57 -8.50
CA ASP A 104 -15.63 13.03 -8.57
C ASP A 104 -16.72 13.60 -9.52
N LYS A 105 -16.93 12.96 -10.68
CA LYS A 105 -18.00 13.34 -11.61
C LYS A 105 -19.39 13.14 -10.99
N LEU A 106 -19.60 12.02 -10.31
CA LEU A 106 -20.87 11.74 -9.63
C LEU A 106 -21.12 12.77 -8.52
N LEU A 107 -20.11 13.04 -7.69
CA LEU A 107 -20.17 14.02 -6.62
C LEU A 107 -20.58 15.41 -7.15
N GLU A 108 -19.97 15.84 -8.24
CA GLU A 108 -20.30 17.14 -8.83
C GLU A 108 -21.74 17.20 -9.35
N SER A 109 -22.22 16.13 -9.99
CA SER A 109 -23.61 16.05 -10.45
C SER A 109 -24.62 16.06 -9.30
N GLU A 110 -24.30 15.42 -8.16
CA GLU A 110 -25.15 15.45 -6.98
C GLU A 110 -25.15 16.82 -6.30
N LYS A 111 -24.01 17.52 -6.28
CA LYS A 111 -23.93 18.90 -5.81
C LYS A 111 -24.80 19.84 -6.65
N GLU A 112 -24.78 19.70 -7.98
CA GLU A 112 -25.62 20.49 -8.88
C GLU A 112 -27.11 20.27 -8.57
N LYS A 113 -27.55 19.01 -8.44
CA LYS A 113 -28.93 18.68 -8.04
C LYS A 113 -29.33 19.32 -6.70
N ILE A 114 -28.44 19.30 -5.71
CA ILE A 114 -28.69 19.94 -4.40
C ILE A 114 -28.91 21.44 -4.57
N VAL A 115 -28.10 22.10 -5.40
CA VAL A 115 -28.23 23.54 -5.67
C VAL A 115 -29.58 23.85 -6.33
N ASP A 116 -30.01 23.02 -7.28
CA ASP A 116 -31.28 23.20 -7.98
C ASP A 116 -32.47 22.98 -7.04
N ILE A 117 -32.49 21.91 -6.25
CA ILE A 117 -33.52 21.65 -5.23
C ILE A 117 -33.58 22.83 -4.23
N LYS A 118 -32.43 23.38 -3.82
CA LYS A 118 -32.38 24.54 -2.92
C LYS A 118 -33.00 25.78 -3.54
N ARG A 119 -32.80 26.01 -4.85
CA ARG A 119 -33.42 27.12 -5.59
C ARG A 119 -34.93 26.93 -5.68
N GLU A 120 -35.38 25.72 -6.00
CA GLU A 120 -36.81 25.37 -6.05
C GLU A 120 -37.48 25.59 -4.68
N LEU A 121 -36.85 25.13 -3.59
CA LEU A 121 -37.33 25.36 -2.23
C LEU A 121 -37.46 26.85 -1.88
N LYS A 122 -36.47 27.66 -2.28
CA LYS A 122 -36.51 29.11 -2.07
C LYS A 122 -37.64 29.76 -2.86
N SER A 123 -37.84 29.33 -4.11
CA SER A 123 -38.96 29.78 -4.95
C SER A 123 -40.31 29.42 -4.32
N LEU A 124 -40.48 28.16 -3.91
CA LEU A 124 -41.69 27.67 -3.26
C LEU A 124 -41.99 28.45 -1.96
N LYS A 125 -40.98 28.68 -1.12
CA LYS A 125 -41.12 29.52 0.08
C LYS A 125 -41.63 30.92 -0.29
N SER A 126 -41.03 31.57 -1.29
CA SER A 126 -41.45 32.90 -1.74
C SER A 126 -42.89 32.91 -2.24
N GLN A 127 -43.32 31.87 -2.97
CA GLN A 127 -44.70 31.73 -3.45
C GLN A 127 -45.68 31.60 -2.27
N ILE A 128 -45.35 30.77 -1.28
CA ILE A 128 -46.18 30.59 -0.07
C ILE A 128 -46.30 31.91 0.70
N THR A 129 -45.19 32.62 0.94
CA THR A 129 -45.21 33.92 1.61
C THR A 129 -46.05 34.94 0.83
N GLY A 130 -45.96 34.95 -0.50
CA GLY A 130 -46.80 35.80 -1.35
C GLY A 130 -48.30 35.50 -1.22
N ILE A 131 -48.67 34.21 -1.20
CA ILE A 131 -50.07 33.78 -1.00
C ILE A 131 -50.57 34.19 0.40
N LEU A 132 -49.78 33.95 1.45
CA LEU A 132 -50.14 34.34 2.82
C LEU A 132 -50.33 35.85 2.96
N SER A 133 -49.43 36.64 2.37
CA SER A 133 -49.54 38.11 2.38
C SER A 133 -50.80 38.58 1.64
N ARG A 134 -51.18 37.93 0.54
CA ARG A 134 -52.38 38.26 -0.21
C ARG A 134 -53.65 37.96 0.59
N TYR A 135 -53.71 36.78 1.22
CA TYR A 135 -54.82 36.45 2.13
C TYR A 135 -54.91 37.40 3.32
N GLN A 136 -53.78 37.80 3.91
CA GLN A 136 -53.77 38.78 4.98
C GLN A 136 -54.34 40.14 4.52
N GLN A 137 -53.98 40.58 3.31
CA GLN A 137 -54.54 41.79 2.72
C GLN A 137 -56.05 41.68 2.48
N GLU A 138 -56.52 40.58 1.87
CA GLU A 138 -57.95 40.33 1.60
C GLU A 138 -58.79 40.30 2.89
N ILE A 139 -58.27 39.67 3.95
CA ILE A 139 -58.92 39.66 5.27
C ILE A 139 -58.99 41.08 5.84
N SER A 140 -57.89 41.83 5.77
CA SER A 140 -57.83 43.21 6.28
C SER A 140 -58.81 44.12 5.55
N GLU A 141 -58.87 44.02 4.21
CA GLU A 141 -59.85 44.75 3.39
C GLU A 141 -61.29 44.39 3.75
N THR A 142 -61.56 43.11 3.97
CA THR A 142 -62.89 42.63 4.38
C THR A 142 -63.29 43.19 5.75
N ILE A 143 -62.37 43.20 6.73
CA ILE A 143 -62.59 43.81 8.05
C ILE A 143 -62.92 45.30 7.90
N THR A 144 -62.09 46.06 7.17
CA THR A 144 -62.34 47.49 6.94
C THR A 144 -63.69 47.73 6.24
N ASN A 145 -64.10 46.86 5.32
CA ASN A 145 -65.40 46.95 4.66
C ASN A 145 -66.57 46.65 5.62
N ILE A 146 -66.39 45.73 6.55
CA ILE A 146 -67.37 45.44 7.62
C ILE A 146 -67.50 46.66 8.54
N GLU A 147 -66.38 47.19 9.05
CA GLU A 147 -66.36 48.37 9.93
C GLU A 147 -67.03 49.58 9.26
N LYS A 148 -66.74 49.84 7.99
CA LYS A 148 -67.41 50.90 7.22
C LYS A 148 -68.92 50.67 7.11
N LYS A 149 -69.37 49.44 6.90
CA LYS A 149 -70.81 49.11 6.86
C LYS A 149 -71.47 49.26 8.23
N GLU A 150 -70.80 48.87 9.31
CA GLU A 150 -71.33 49.03 10.67
C GLU A 150 -71.52 50.51 11.02
N GLN A 151 -70.60 51.40 10.60
CA GLN A 151 -70.77 52.84 10.75
C GLN A 151 -72.03 53.38 10.03
N TYR A 152 -72.36 52.85 8.84
CA TYR A 152 -73.59 53.22 8.14
C TYR A 152 -74.86 52.88 8.93
N TYR A 153 -74.87 51.78 9.69
CA TYR A 153 -76.02 51.39 10.52
C TYR A 153 -76.04 52.10 11.89
N THR A 154 -74.88 52.55 12.38
CA THR A 154 -74.78 53.28 13.66
C THR A 154 -75.18 54.76 13.53
N THR A 155 -75.24 55.31 12.31
CA THR A 155 -75.59 56.72 12.07
C THR A 155 -77.12 56.97 11.97
N GLU A 156 -77.95 55.93 11.85
CA GLU A 156 -79.41 56.04 11.73
C GLU A 156 -80.15 56.02 13.10
N GLU A 157 -79.46 55.78 14.22
CA GLU A 157 -80.05 55.86 15.56
C GLU A 157 -79.30 56.84 16.46
N THR A 158 -79.68 58.12 16.42
CA THR A 158 -79.74 59.00 17.61
C THR A 158 -80.59 60.25 17.31
N PRO A 159 -81.74 60.45 17.96
CA PRO A 159 -82.34 61.76 18.13
C PRO A 159 -81.63 62.52 19.25
N ASN A 160 -81.34 63.77 18.94
CA ASN A 160 -80.80 64.85 19.74
C ASN A 160 -81.46 65.02 21.14
N GLU A 161 -80.66 65.24 22.19
CA GLU A 161 -80.62 66.49 22.98
C GLU A 161 -79.97 66.30 24.36
N ASN A 162 -79.01 67.19 24.63
CA ASN A 162 -78.98 68.15 25.74
C ASN A 162 -77.71 68.21 26.60
N GLU A 163 -77.29 69.46 26.78
CA GLU A 163 -76.15 69.97 27.51
C GLU A 163 -76.15 69.58 28.99
N SER A 164 -74.96 69.38 29.55
CA SER A 164 -74.54 70.01 30.81
C SER A 164 -73.03 69.84 31.00
N GLN A 165 -72.36 70.96 31.24
CA GLN A 165 -70.95 71.07 31.62
C GLN A 165 -70.73 70.44 33.01
N ASP A 166 -69.61 69.75 33.21
CA ASP A 166 -68.78 70.02 34.40
C ASP A 166 -67.32 69.57 34.19
N SER A 167 -66.45 70.49 34.59
CA SER A 167 -65.01 70.47 34.71
C SER A 167 -64.46 69.31 35.55
N THR A 168 -63.27 68.80 35.20
CA THR A 168 -62.03 68.97 35.99
C THR A 168 -60.84 68.17 35.41
N GLU A 169 -59.77 68.92 35.17
CA GLU A 169 -58.33 68.62 35.27
C GLU A 169 -57.89 67.22 35.74
N ASN A 170 -56.91 66.61 35.05
CA ASN A 170 -55.49 66.54 35.46
C ASN A 170 -54.70 65.65 34.47
N GLU A 171 -53.78 66.21 33.68
CA GLU A 171 -52.31 66.19 33.86
C GLU A 171 -51.61 64.84 33.65
N ASN A 172 -50.68 64.86 32.67
CA ASN A 172 -49.34 64.23 32.64
C ASN A 172 -49.25 62.68 32.80
N GLN A 173 -48.33 61.95 32.18
CA GLN A 173 -46.96 62.30 31.85
C GLN A 173 -46.35 61.30 30.85
N THR A 174 -45.39 61.83 30.11
CA THR A 174 -44.33 61.23 29.30
C THR A 174 -43.53 60.07 29.94
N VAL A 175 -43.15 59.07 29.10
CA VAL A 175 -41.78 58.54 28.71
C VAL A 175 -40.71 58.52 29.83
N PRO A 176 -39.75 57.56 30.00
CA PRO A 176 -38.90 56.84 29.00
C PRO A 176 -38.58 55.34 29.30
N GLU A 177 -38.12 54.54 28.32
CA GLU A 177 -36.72 54.16 27.95
C GLU A 177 -35.87 53.47 29.03
N ASP A 178 -34.98 52.62 28.50
CA ASP A 178 -33.70 52.17 29.07
C ASP A 178 -33.79 50.92 29.98
N GLU A 179 -32.95 49.89 29.89
CA GLU A 179 -31.54 49.79 29.51
C GLU A 179 -31.18 48.31 29.20
N ASN A 180 -30.15 48.12 28.35
CA ASN A 180 -28.96 47.23 28.52
C ASN A 180 -29.15 45.74 28.86
N MET A 181 -28.26 44.79 28.53
CA MET A 181 -27.02 44.65 27.76
C MET A 181 -26.58 43.24 28.18
N GLU A 182 -26.29 42.32 27.26
CA GLU A 182 -25.31 41.28 27.60
C GLU A 182 -24.54 40.86 26.35
N ILE A 183 -23.32 41.39 26.30
CA ILE A 183 -22.19 40.96 25.49
C ILE A 183 -21.57 39.77 26.22
N ILE A 184 -21.35 38.63 25.56
CA ILE A 184 -20.10 37.84 25.72
C ILE A 184 -19.79 37.15 24.38
N ASP A 185 -18.86 37.73 23.63
CA ASP A 185 -17.91 36.99 22.78
C ASP A 185 -16.70 36.67 23.68
N ASP A 186 -16.30 35.40 23.78
CA ASP A 186 -14.91 34.93 23.61
C ASP A 186 -14.83 33.41 23.84
N GLU A 187 -14.27 32.66 22.88
CA GLU A 187 -13.16 31.75 23.13
C GLU A 187 -12.71 31.08 21.83
N THR A 188 -11.66 31.66 21.26
CA THR A 188 -10.63 30.95 20.52
C THR A 188 -9.84 30.01 21.43
N GLN A 189 -9.63 28.77 21.00
CA GLN A 189 -8.42 27.93 21.20
C GLN A 189 -8.62 26.67 20.34
N ALA A 190 -7.90 26.44 19.23
CA ALA A 190 -6.47 26.13 19.11
C ALA A 190 -6.08 24.84 19.86
N GLU A 191 -6.24 23.69 19.18
CA GLU A 191 -5.27 22.58 19.09
C GLU A 191 -5.62 21.67 17.91
#